data_AF-A0A1D7Y1S9-F1
#
_entry.id   AF-A0A1D7Y1S9-F1
#
_cell.length_a   1.000
_cell.length_b   1.000
_cell.length_c   1.000
_cell.angle_alpha   90.00
_cell.angle_beta   90.00
_cell.angle_gamma   90.00
#
_symmetry.space_group_name_H-M   'P 1'
#
loop_
_entity.id
_entity.type
_entity.pdbx_description
1 polymer ?
#
loop_
_entity_poly.entity_id
_entity_poly.type
_entity_poly.pdbx_seq_one_letter_code
_entity_poly.pdbx_strand_id
1 'polypeptide(L)'
;MEYQKHKDITAEDNAKWEAQYGKSRISDLDIEVDGKTYKFIVRKPDRNVLKAIGRHAAQKDVEKVNEVLIKNCVLGGDMEALEKDGEVYLEVLDSVNLLKSKAKKTLKKR
;
A
#
# COMPACT_ATOMS: atom_id res chain seq x y z
N MET A 1 -13.50 -6.50 -21.59
CA MET A 1 -12.31 -6.09 -20.79
C MET A 1 -11.94 -7.30 -19.96
N GLU A 2 -10.95 -8.05 -20.40
CA GLU A 2 -10.45 -9.22 -19.66
C GLU A 2 -9.50 -8.71 -18.58
N TYR A 3 -9.92 -8.80 -17.33
CA TYR A 3 -9.09 -8.45 -16.18
C TYR A 3 -8.09 -9.59 -15.97
N GLN A 4 -6.81 -9.33 -16.20
CA GLN A 4 -5.75 -10.29 -15.90
C GLN A 4 -5.68 -10.54 -14.39
N LYS A 5 -5.98 -11.77 -13.98
CA LYS A 5 -5.71 -12.30 -12.64
C LYS A 5 -4.21 -12.28 -12.38
N HIS A 6 -3.71 -11.29 -11.65
CA HIS A 6 -2.36 -11.34 -11.07
C HIS A 6 -2.39 -12.31 -9.88
N LYS A 7 -2.20 -13.60 -10.16
CA LYS A 7 -2.30 -14.67 -9.16
C LYS A 7 -0.97 -15.02 -8.49
N ASP A 8 0.15 -14.43 -8.91
CA ASP A 8 1.45 -14.70 -8.29
C ASP A 8 2.33 -13.47 -8.44
N ILE A 9 2.70 -12.86 -7.32
CA ILE A 9 3.79 -11.88 -7.29
C ILE A 9 5.04 -12.63 -7.71
N THR A 10 5.56 -12.36 -8.92
CA THR A 10 6.73 -13.11 -9.40
C THR A 10 8.00 -12.65 -8.68
N ALA A 11 8.97 -13.55 -8.55
CA ALA A 11 10.29 -13.20 -8.01
C ALA A 11 10.98 -12.07 -8.82
N GLU A 12 10.70 -12.00 -10.12
CA GLU A 12 11.19 -10.92 -10.98
C GLU A 12 10.54 -9.57 -10.65
N ASP A 13 9.23 -9.52 -10.38
CA ASP A 13 8.55 -8.28 -10.00
C ASP A 13 9.02 -7.79 -8.63
N ASN A 14 9.21 -8.71 -7.68
CA ASN A 14 9.83 -8.41 -6.39
C ASN A 14 11.23 -7.81 -6.56
N ALA A 15 12.08 -8.44 -7.38
CA ALA A 15 13.43 -7.92 -7.64
C ALA A 15 13.41 -6.54 -8.32
N LYS A 16 12.49 -6.30 -9.26
CA LYS A 16 12.29 -5.00 -9.90
C LYS A 16 11.89 -3.92 -8.89
N TRP A 17 10.94 -4.21 -8.01
CA TRP A 17 10.51 -3.26 -7.00
C TRP A 17 11.59 -3.01 -5.95
N GLU A 18 12.29 -4.05 -5.50
CA GLU A 18 13.45 -3.93 -4.60
C GLU A 18 14.55 -3.04 -5.21
N ALA A 19 14.82 -3.18 -6.51
CA ALA A 19 15.76 -2.33 -7.23
C ALA A 19 15.26 -0.88 -7.38
N GLN A 20 13.95 -0.69 -7.64
CA GLN A 20 13.36 0.64 -7.88
C GLN A 20 13.16 1.46 -6.61
N TYR A 21 12.68 0.84 -5.54
CA TYR A 21 12.29 1.53 -4.30
C TYR A 21 13.21 1.23 -3.12
N GLY A 22 14.02 0.18 -3.20
CA GLY A 22 14.83 -0.32 -2.11
C GLY A 22 14.07 -1.27 -1.19
N LYS A 23 14.69 -2.40 -0.85
CA LYS A 23 14.15 -3.44 0.03
C LYS A 23 13.58 -2.92 1.35
N SER A 24 14.18 -1.89 1.95
CA SER A 24 13.75 -1.31 3.24
C SER A 24 12.43 -0.51 3.18
N ARG A 25 11.94 -0.23 1.97
CA ARG A 25 10.71 0.52 1.71
C ARG A 25 9.55 -0.37 1.30
N ILE A 26 9.79 -1.63 0.99
CA ILE A 26 8.78 -2.59 0.55
C ILE A 26 8.50 -3.56 1.70
N SER A 27 7.29 -4.10 1.77
CA SER A 27 6.87 -5.07 2.76
C SER A 27 5.84 -6.01 2.14
N ASP A 28 6.02 -7.30 2.39
CA ASP A 28 4.99 -8.31 2.19
C ASP A 28 3.86 -8.10 3.22
N LEU A 29 2.63 -8.27 2.76
CA LEU A 29 1.41 -8.11 3.53
C LEU A 29 0.49 -9.30 3.26
N ASP A 30 0.31 -10.14 4.27
CA ASP A 30 -0.66 -11.23 4.27
C ASP A 30 -1.90 -10.78 5.07
N ILE A 31 -3.08 -10.87 4.47
CA ILE A 31 -4.35 -10.50 5.09
C ILE A 31 -5.24 -11.75 5.14
N GLU A 32 -5.73 -12.10 6.32
CA GLU A 32 -6.67 -13.21 6.50
C GLU A 32 -8.10 -12.69 6.68
N VAL A 33 -9.01 -13.08 5.78
CA VAL A 33 -10.45 -12.78 5.86
C VAL A 33 -11.22 -14.08 5.60
N ASP A 34 -12.15 -14.43 6.48
CA ASP A 34 -12.96 -15.66 6.39
C ASP A 34 -12.14 -16.95 6.13
N GLY A 35 -10.96 -17.06 6.75
CA GLY A 35 -10.06 -18.21 6.59
C GLY A 35 -9.36 -18.30 5.22
N LYS A 36 -9.42 -17.24 4.40
CA LYS A 36 -8.61 -17.09 3.19
C LYS A 36 -7.51 -16.07 3.44
N THR A 37 -6.29 -16.41 3.03
CA THR A 37 -5.15 -15.50 3.06
C THR A 37 -4.95 -14.85 1.69
N TYR A 38 -4.97 -13.52 1.64
CA TYR A 38 -4.65 -12.69 0.48
C TYR A 38 -3.26 -12.09 0.63
N LYS A 39 -2.50 -12.06 -0.46
CA LYS A 39 -1.11 -11.58 -0.42
C LYS A 39 -0.95 -10.30 -1.21
N PHE A 40 -0.23 -9.35 -0.63
CA PHE A 40 0.07 -8.05 -1.22
C PHE A 40 1.53 -7.68 -1.00
N ILE A 41 2.07 -6.92 -1.94
CA ILE A 41 3.32 -6.18 -1.74
C ILE A 41 2.97 -4.71 -1.63
N VAL A 42 3.33 -4.11 -0.51
CA VAL A 42 3.11 -2.70 -0.25
C VAL A 42 4.43 -1.96 -0.04
N ARG A 43 4.44 -0.66 -0.33
CA ARG A 43 5.59 0.21 -0.07
C ARG A 43 5.25 1.39 0.83
N LYS A 44 6.25 1.86 1.56
CA LYS A 44 6.17 3.11 2.34
C LYS A 44 5.93 4.29 1.39
N PRO A 45 4.91 5.13 1.67
CA PRO A 45 4.69 6.35 0.89
C PRO A 45 5.91 7.25 0.97
N ASP A 46 6.27 7.83 -0.16
CA ASP A 46 7.33 8.83 -0.26
C ASP A 46 6.76 10.25 -0.17
N ARG A 47 7.64 11.24 -0.20
CA ARG A 47 7.26 12.65 -0.04
C ARG A 47 6.24 13.11 -1.10
N ASN A 48 6.29 12.57 -2.32
CA ASN A 48 5.35 12.95 -3.37
C ASN A 48 3.96 12.39 -3.09
N VAL A 49 3.86 11.13 -2.64
CA VAL A 49 2.59 10.53 -2.20
C VAL A 49 2.01 11.32 -1.03
N LEU A 50 2.84 11.66 -0.02
CA LEU A 50 2.40 12.46 1.14
C LEU A 50 1.89 13.85 0.75
N LYS A 51 2.51 14.50 -0.24
CA LYS A 51 2.03 15.78 -0.78
C LYS A 51 0.70 15.64 -1.51
N ALA A 52 0.56 14.60 -2.33
CA ALA A 52 -0.67 14.33 -3.07
C ALA A 52 -1.84 14.12 -2.11
N ILE A 53 -1.70 13.23 -1.12
CA ILE A 53 -2.75 13.01 -0.11
C ILE A 53 -3.04 14.28 0.71
N GLY A 54 -2.02 15.09 1.02
CA GLY A 54 -2.21 16.34 1.77
C GLY A 54 -3.14 17.32 1.07
N ARG A 55 -3.07 17.40 -0.27
CA ARG A 55 -3.97 18.25 -1.08
C ARG A 55 -5.41 17.76 -1.03
N HIS A 56 -5.64 16.47 -1.10
CA HIS A 56 -6.99 15.88 -1.03
C HIS A 56 -7.55 15.90 0.39
N ALA A 57 -6.72 15.63 1.40
CA ALA A 57 -7.09 15.70 2.81
C ALA A 57 -7.52 17.11 3.24
N ALA A 58 -6.84 18.16 2.75
CA ALA A 58 -7.24 19.54 3.00
C ALA A 58 -8.63 19.88 2.43
N GLN A 59 -9.04 19.18 1.36
CA GLN A 59 -10.37 19.30 0.75
C GLN A 59 -11.39 18.33 1.37
N LYS A 60 -11.01 17.56 2.40
CA LYS A 60 -11.82 16.49 3.02
C LYS A 60 -12.26 15.40 2.03
N ASP A 61 -11.51 15.24 0.94
CA ASP A 61 -11.76 14.24 -0.08
C ASP A 61 -11.10 12.91 0.29
N VAL A 62 -11.79 12.16 1.16
CA VAL A 62 -11.28 10.89 1.71
C VAL A 62 -11.13 9.84 0.62
N GLU A 63 -12.04 9.80 -0.35
CA GLU A 63 -12.01 8.86 -1.46
C GLU A 63 -10.73 9.04 -2.30
N LYS A 64 -10.40 10.29 -2.66
CA LYS A 64 -9.15 10.56 -3.39
C LYS A 64 -7.90 10.33 -2.56
N VAL A 65 -7.93 10.57 -1.25
CA VAL A 65 -6.82 10.19 -0.38
C VAL A 65 -6.56 8.69 -0.47
N ASN A 66 -7.62 7.87 -0.35
CA ASN A 66 -7.49 6.42 -0.38
C ASN A 66 -7.06 5.91 -1.77
N GLU A 67 -7.63 6.45 -2.85
CA GLU A 67 -7.22 6.15 -4.23
C GLU A 67 -5.73 6.39 -4.45
N VAL A 68 -5.22 7.55 -4.01
CA VAL A 68 -3.80 7.90 -4.12
C VAL A 68 -2.93 6.93 -3.32
N LEU A 69 -3.36 6.52 -2.12
CA LEU A 69 -2.61 5.59 -1.29
C LEU A 69 -2.52 4.21 -1.94
N ILE A 70 -3.66 3.62 -2.32
CA ILE A 70 -3.70 2.30 -2.95
C ILE A 70 -2.86 2.29 -4.22
N LYS A 71 -3.14 3.23 -5.14
CA LYS A 71 -2.49 3.28 -6.46
C LYS A 71 -0.97 3.45 -6.37
N ASN A 72 -0.46 4.13 -5.35
CA ASN A 72 0.96 4.41 -5.24
C ASN A 72 1.69 3.48 -4.29
N CYS A 73 1.00 2.88 -3.31
CA CYS A 73 1.63 2.11 -2.25
C CYS A 73 1.38 0.61 -2.38
N VAL A 74 0.39 0.15 -3.14
CA VAL A 74 0.21 -1.27 -3.46
C VAL A 74 0.92 -1.54 -4.78
N LEU A 75 1.91 -2.42 -4.75
CA LEU A 75 2.75 -2.76 -5.90
C LEU A 75 2.21 -3.97 -6.67
N GLY A 76 1.66 -4.95 -5.94
CA GLY A 76 1.13 -6.18 -6.49
C GLY A 76 0.38 -6.99 -5.45
N GLY A 77 -0.29 -8.05 -5.89
CA GLY A 77 -1.08 -8.94 -5.03
C GLY A 77 -2.44 -9.28 -5.63
N ASP A 78 -3.33 -9.78 -4.77
CA ASP A 78 -4.72 -10.13 -5.10
C ASP A 78 -5.60 -8.89 -5.36
N MET A 79 -5.36 -8.19 -6.47
CA MET A 79 -6.09 -6.97 -6.85
C MET A 79 -7.60 -7.21 -7.01
N GLU A 80 -8.01 -8.40 -7.44
CA GLU A 80 -9.43 -8.75 -7.54
C GLU A 80 -10.11 -8.74 -6.16
N ALA A 81 -9.42 -9.21 -5.12
CA ALA A 81 -9.93 -9.16 -3.75
C ALA A 81 -9.92 -7.72 -3.23
N LEU A 82 -8.85 -6.96 -3.51
CA LEU A 82 -8.78 -5.55 -3.14
C LEU A 82 -9.92 -4.70 -3.73
N GLU A 83 -10.40 -5.02 -4.93
CA GLU A 83 -11.48 -4.31 -5.61
C GLU A 83 -12.88 -4.76 -5.19
N LYS A 84 -13.06 -6.04 -4.84
CA LYS A 84 -14.39 -6.65 -4.60
C LYS A 84 -14.71 -6.90 -3.14
N ASP A 85 -13.70 -6.97 -2.27
CA ASP A 85 -13.84 -7.30 -0.86
C ASP A 85 -13.50 -6.08 0.01
N GLY A 86 -14.52 -5.57 0.71
CA GLY A 86 -14.39 -4.36 1.53
C GLY A 86 -13.48 -4.54 2.74
N GLU A 87 -13.40 -5.74 3.32
CA GLU A 87 -12.53 -6.03 4.46
C GLU A 87 -11.07 -6.06 3.99
N VAL A 88 -10.79 -6.74 2.89
CA VAL A 88 -9.45 -6.75 2.27
C VAL A 88 -9.00 -5.32 1.93
N TYR A 89 -9.88 -4.52 1.32
CA TYR A 89 -9.59 -3.13 0.99
C TYR A 89 -9.21 -2.29 2.23
N LEU A 90 -9.99 -2.41 3.31
CA LEU A 90 -9.76 -1.67 4.54
C LEU A 90 -8.44 -2.07 5.22
N GLU A 91 -8.14 -3.37 5.30
CA GLU A 91 -6.92 -3.89 5.91
C GLU A 91 -5.65 -3.48 5.14
N VAL A 92 -5.71 -3.46 3.79
CA VAL A 92 -4.60 -2.93 2.97
C VAL A 92 -4.38 -1.44 3.23
N LEU A 93 -5.46 -0.65 3.29
CA LEU A 93 -5.36 0.78 3.59
C LEU A 93 -4.76 1.05 4.97
N ASP A 94 -5.20 0.34 6.01
CA ASP A 94 -4.68 0.49 7.36
C ASP A 94 -3.19 0.13 7.43
N SER A 95 -2.81 -0.98 6.79
CA SER A 95 -1.41 -1.40 6.68
C SER A 95 -0.53 -0.34 6.02
N VAL A 96 -1.00 0.27 4.92
CA VAL A 96 -0.30 1.38 4.26
C VAL A 96 -0.23 2.62 5.17
N ASN A 97 -1.26 2.90 5.96
CA ASN A 97 -1.24 3.97 6.95
C ASN A 97 -0.22 3.73 8.07
N LEU A 98 -0.13 2.51 8.60
CA LEU A 98 0.85 2.14 9.63
C LEU A 98 2.30 2.33 9.14
N LEU A 99 2.56 2.04 7.87
CA LEU A 99 3.87 2.25 7.25
C LEU A 99 4.32 3.72 7.25
N LYS A 100 3.41 4.70 7.30
CA LYS A 100 3.72 6.14 7.39
C LYS A 100 4.34 6.51 8.74
N SER A 101 3.97 5.81 9.81
CA SER A 101 4.17 6.29 11.19
C SER A 101 5.43 5.73 11.88
N LYS A 102 6.08 4.70 11.33
CA LYS A 102 7.17 3.93 11.99
C LYS A 102 8.52 4.66 12.19
N ALA A 103 8.61 5.98 11.99
CA ALA A 103 9.86 6.71 12.21
C ALA A 103 10.13 6.94 13.71
N LYS A 104 11.28 6.46 14.24
CA LYS A 104 11.75 6.85 15.57
C LYS A 104 12.10 8.34 15.56
N LYS A 105 11.41 9.13 16.40
CA LYS A 105 11.65 10.57 16.54
C LYS A 105 12.31 10.84 17.89
N THR A 106 13.47 11.46 17.87
CA THR A 106 14.11 12.02 19.08
C THR A 106 14.09 13.54 18.95
N LEU A 107 13.22 14.20 19.71
CA LEU A 107 13.17 15.65 19.82
C LEU A 107 14.01 16.07 21.03
N LYS A 108 15.16 16.70 20.79
CA LYS A 108 15.91 17.41 21.85
C LYS A 108 15.50 18.88 21.82
N LYS A 109 15.01 19.41 22.95
CA LYS A 109 14.93 20.86 23.16
C LYS A 109 16.37 21.39 23.17
N ARG A 110 16.61 22.51 22.49
CA ARG A 110 17.89 23.23 22.59
C ARG A 110 18.09 23.73 24.01
#